data_AF-A0A1R4LS42-F1
#
_entry.id   AF-A0A1R4LS42-F1
#
_cell.length_a   1.000
_cell.length_b   1.000
_cell.length_c   1.000
_cell.angle_alpha   90.00
_cell.angle_beta   90.00
_cell.angle_gamma   90.00
#
_symmetry.space_group_name_H-M   'P 1'
#
loop_
_entity.id
_entity.type
_entity.pdbx_description
1 polymer ?
#
loop_
_entity_poly.entity_id
_entity_poly.type
_entity_poly.pdbx_seq_one_letter_code
_entity_poly.pdbx_strand_id
1 'polypeptide(L)'
;MEELKKVEELILSFFCESHDFNGIPLRQISRDLELEYEHSIDLVKELVKSEVASIQSSSNPHIIGFSHHNANSQLQVLEHAKSVKVESQAFGMLEVQIEQTDYPICVYPTRRLAKESRDLTVFGNAKYTIQLASAEPQLAFRFFETDVLERYSNDPRFDFEFRDFSGSISCKYDEGGNPILRDEDQIFVKSFGLGFDSESSRVVAVLLRDLGKLSWEHQVYWSDLLP
;
A
#
# COMPACT_ATOMS: atom_id res chain seq x y z
N MET A 1 -27.96 -3.99 -9.04
CA MET A 1 -27.08 -5.13 -9.39
C MET A 1 -26.06 -4.74 -10.45
N GLU A 2 -26.47 -4.15 -11.58
CA GLU A 2 -25.52 -3.74 -12.64
C GLU A 2 -24.52 -2.66 -12.17
N GLU A 3 -24.99 -1.59 -11.53
CA GLU A 3 -24.11 -0.52 -11.02
C GLU A 3 -23.16 -1.00 -9.92
N LEU A 4 -23.66 -1.83 -9.00
CA LEU A 4 -22.85 -2.42 -7.93
C LEU A 4 -21.67 -3.21 -8.50
N LYS A 5 -21.92 -3.99 -9.55
CA LYS A 5 -20.88 -4.76 -10.24
C LYS A 5 -19.87 -3.86 -10.95
N LYS A 6 -20.31 -2.76 -11.59
CA LYS A 6 -19.41 -1.77 -12.19
C LYS A 6 -18.49 -1.11 -11.17
N VAL A 7 -19.01 -0.78 -9.98
CA VAL A 7 -18.21 -0.24 -8.88
C VAL A 7 -17.17 -1.27 -8.41
N GLU A 8 -17.56 -2.53 -8.23
CA GLU A 8 -16.64 -3.62 -7.87
C GLU A 8 -15.52 -3.80 -8.91
N GLU A 9 -15.88 -3.86 -10.19
CA GLU A 9 -14.93 -4.00 -11.30
C GLU A 9 -13.94 -2.83 -11.35
N LEU A 10 -14.42 -1.59 -11.16
CA LEU A 10 -13.58 -0.39 -11.14
C LEU A 10 -12.60 -0.37 -9.96
N ILE A 11 -13.07 -0.77 -8.75
CA ILE A 11 -12.20 -0.88 -7.57
C ILE A 11 -11.07 -1.88 -7.84
N LEU A 12 -11.43 -3.04 -8.39
CA LEU A 12 -10.47 -4.09 -8.67
C LEU A 12 -9.49 -3.69 -9.77
N SER A 13 -9.97 -3.12 -10.88
CA SER A 13 -9.11 -2.73 -12.00
C SER A 13 -8.12 -1.66 -11.58
N PHE A 14 -8.57 -0.60 -10.90
CA PHE A 14 -7.71 0.45 -10.38
C PHE A 14 -6.62 -0.11 -9.47
N PHE A 15 -6.98 -1.01 -8.55
CA PHE A 15 -6.04 -1.63 -7.64
C PHE A 15 -5.01 -2.51 -8.36
N CYS A 16 -5.44 -3.29 -9.36
CA CYS A 16 -4.54 -4.17 -10.12
C CYS A 16 -3.60 -3.40 -11.06
N GLU A 17 -4.06 -2.28 -11.62
CA GLU A 17 -3.27 -1.41 -12.50
C GLU A 17 -2.33 -0.48 -11.70
N SER A 18 -2.59 -0.30 -10.40
CA SER A 18 -1.76 0.51 -9.53
C SER A 18 -0.40 -0.13 -9.27
N HIS A 19 0.67 0.57 -9.64
CA HIS A 19 2.05 0.16 -9.37
C HIS A 19 2.33 -0.08 -7.87
N ASP A 20 1.73 0.74 -7.01
CA ASP A 20 1.91 0.71 -5.55
C ASP A 20 0.74 0.02 -4.80
N PHE A 21 -0.18 -0.63 -5.53
CA PHE A 21 -1.39 -1.27 -4.98
C PHE A 21 -2.26 -0.27 -4.19
N ASN A 22 -2.43 0.92 -4.75
CA ASN A 22 -3.20 2.00 -4.14
C ASN A 22 -4.71 1.79 -4.34
N GLY A 23 -5.49 2.33 -3.41
CA GLY A 23 -6.95 2.35 -3.49
C GLY A 23 -7.46 3.50 -4.36
N ILE A 24 -8.63 3.28 -4.94
CA ILE A 24 -9.31 4.30 -5.74
C ILE A 24 -9.99 5.32 -4.84
N PRO A 25 -9.82 6.64 -5.06
CA PRO A 25 -10.60 7.65 -4.34
C PRO A 25 -12.11 7.46 -4.56
N LEU A 26 -12.90 7.53 -3.50
CA LEU A 26 -14.35 7.35 -3.57
C LEU A 26 -15.04 8.36 -4.53
N ARG A 27 -14.51 9.58 -4.59
CA ARG A 27 -14.97 10.63 -5.51
C ARG A 27 -14.64 10.29 -6.97
N GLN A 28 -13.51 9.63 -7.19
CA GLN A 28 -13.15 9.14 -8.51
C GLN A 28 -14.14 8.06 -8.97
N ILE A 29 -14.57 7.13 -8.10
CA ILE A 29 -15.64 6.16 -8.44
C ILE A 29 -16.90 6.89 -8.94
N SER A 30 -17.31 7.93 -8.21
CA SER A 30 -18.51 8.71 -8.53
C SER A 30 -18.40 9.39 -9.89
N ARG A 31 -17.25 10.02 -10.16
CA ARG A 31 -16.98 10.71 -11.41
C ARG A 31 -16.85 9.75 -12.59
N ASP A 32 -16.05 8.71 -12.45
CA ASP A 32 -15.70 7.80 -13.55
C ASP A 32 -16.91 6.93 -13.97
N LEU A 33 -17.90 6.75 -13.08
CA LEU A 33 -19.15 6.05 -13.37
C LEU A 33 -20.36 6.98 -13.55
N GLU A 34 -20.16 8.30 -13.52
CA GLU A 34 -21.23 9.32 -13.62
C GLU A 34 -22.36 9.12 -12.59
N LEU A 35 -21.99 8.76 -11.36
CA LEU A 35 -22.91 8.53 -10.24
C LEU A 35 -22.94 9.74 -9.30
N GLU A 36 -24.11 10.00 -8.73
CA GLU A 36 -24.24 10.90 -7.59
C GLU A 36 -23.39 10.40 -6.41
N TYR A 37 -22.71 11.31 -5.71
CA TYR A 37 -21.75 10.95 -4.66
C TYR A 37 -22.39 10.18 -3.49
N GLU A 38 -23.61 10.55 -3.09
CA GLU A 38 -24.32 9.80 -2.04
C GLU A 38 -24.73 8.40 -2.50
N HIS A 39 -25.04 8.23 -3.79
CA HIS A 39 -25.40 6.94 -4.37
C HIS A 39 -24.18 6.03 -4.49
N SER A 40 -23.03 6.57 -4.89
CA SER A 40 -21.77 5.80 -4.91
C SER A 40 -21.36 5.34 -3.51
N ILE A 41 -21.57 6.19 -2.48
CA ILE A 41 -21.40 5.82 -1.07
C ILE A 41 -22.29 4.61 -0.71
N ASP A 42 -23.57 4.63 -1.10
CA ASP A 42 -24.47 3.51 -0.78
C ASP A 42 -24.07 2.21 -1.47
N LEU A 43 -23.63 2.26 -2.72
CA LEU A 43 -23.06 1.10 -3.42
C LEU A 43 -21.80 0.58 -2.70
N VAL A 44 -20.87 1.46 -2.31
CA VAL A 44 -19.66 1.04 -1.57
C VAL A 44 -20.02 0.47 -0.20
N LYS A 45 -21.04 1.00 0.49
CA LYS A 45 -21.55 0.42 1.75
C LYS A 45 -22.08 -1.00 1.54
N GLU A 46 -22.77 -1.28 0.42
CA GLU A 46 -23.20 -2.63 0.07
C GLU A 46 -22.01 -3.58 -0.17
N LEU A 47 -20.97 -3.12 -0.87
CA LEU A 47 -19.74 -3.88 -1.08
C LEU A 47 -18.96 -4.14 0.21
N VAL A 48 -18.94 -3.19 1.15
CA VAL A 48 -18.33 -3.37 2.48
C VAL A 48 -19.12 -4.39 3.31
N LYS A 49 -20.46 -4.32 3.29
CA LYS A 49 -21.32 -5.30 3.99
C LYS A 49 -21.19 -6.72 3.46
N SER A 50 -20.89 -6.86 2.17
CA SER A 50 -20.70 -8.16 1.51
C SER A 50 -19.24 -8.64 1.49
N GLU A 51 -18.34 -7.94 2.21
CA GLU A 51 -16.91 -8.27 2.30
C GLU A 51 -16.21 -8.34 0.93
N VAL A 52 -16.68 -7.55 -0.03
CA VAL A 52 -16.12 -7.42 -1.38
C VAL A 52 -15.12 -6.25 -1.42
N ALA A 53 -15.47 -5.15 -0.75
CA ALA A 53 -14.61 -3.97 -0.65
C ALA A 53 -14.29 -3.61 0.81
N SER A 54 -13.23 -2.84 0.98
CA SER A 54 -12.92 -2.14 2.23
C SER A 54 -12.48 -0.71 1.93
N ILE A 55 -12.51 0.15 2.94
CA ILE A 55 -12.08 1.55 2.82
C ILE A 55 -10.93 1.88 3.76
N GLN A 56 -10.20 2.93 3.38
CA GLN A 56 -9.25 3.63 4.23
C GLN A 56 -9.64 5.11 4.27
N SER A 57 -9.61 5.69 5.46
CA SER A 57 -9.76 7.13 5.69
C SER A 57 -8.75 7.54 6.76
N SER A 58 -7.67 8.17 6.32
CA SER A 58 -6.54 8.58 7.16
C SER A 58 -5.79 9.73 6.48
N SER A 59 -4.67 10.18 7.06
CA SER A 59 -3.79 11.17 6.41
C SER A 59 -3.23 10.71 5.06
N ASN A 60 -3.12 9.40 4.84
CA ASN A 60 -2.80 8.83 3.53
C ASN A 60 -3.72 7.63 3.26
N PRO A 61 -4.92 7.84 2.70
CA PRO A 61 -5.87 6.77 2.44
C PRO A 61 -5.48 5.94 1.21
N HIS A 62 -4.51 6.39 0.39
CA HIS A 62 -4.05 5.67 -0.80
C HIS A 62 -3.21 4.44 -0.51
N ILE A 63 -2.92 4.16 0.77
CA ILE A 63 -2.38 2.87 1.19
C ILE A 63 -3.34 2.19 2.17
N ILE A 64 -3.38 0.86 2.16
CA ILE A 64 -3.91 0.09 3.29
C ILE A 64 -2.88 0.24 4.41
N GLY A 65 -3.23 0.88 5.52
CA GLY A 65 -2.30 1.22 6.60
C GLY A 65 -1.78 -0.01 7.36
N PHE A 66 -2.05 -0.07 8.67
CA PHE A 66 -1.64 -1.21 9.49
C PHE A 66 -2.63 -2.38 9.43
N SER A 67 -3.89 -2.12 9.09
CA SER A 67 -4.94 -3.13 9.02
C SER A 67 -6.12 -2.70 8.16
N HIS A 68 -6.92 -3.68 7.74
CA HIS A 68 -8.29 -3.41 7.33
C HIS A 68 -9.12 -3.17 8.59
N HIS A 69 -9.93 -2.11 8.59
CA HIS A 69 -10.81 -1.80 9.71
C HIS A 69 -12.03 -2.73 9.73
N ASN A 70 -12.71 -2.86 10.87
CA ASN A 70 -13.95 -3.63 10.93
C ASN A 70 -15.07 -2.95 10.11
N ALA A 71 -16.02 -3.72 9.59
CA ALA A 71 -17.07 -3.22 8.71
C ALA A 71 -17.91 -2.10 9.35
N ASN A 72 -18.23 -2.18 10.65
CA ASN A 72 -19.07 -1.17 11.31
C ASN A 72 -18.40 0.21 11.34
N SER A 73 -17.11 0.28 11.68
CA SER A 73 -16.36 1.54 11.65
C SER A 73 -16.29 2.12 10.24
N GLN A 74 -16.09 1.26 9.23
CA GLN A 74 -16.08 1.69 7.82
C GLN A 74 -17.43 2.27 7.39
N LEU A 75 -18.54 1.60 7.75
CA LEU A 75 -19.90 2.06 7.43
C LEU A 75 -20.24 3.40 8.08
N GLN A 76 -19.76 3.65 9.31
CA GLN A 76 -19.93 4.95 9.97
C GLN A 76 -19.19 6.08 9.24
N VAL A 77 -17.96 5.82 8.80
CA VAL A 77 -17.17 6.79 8.01
C VAL A 77 -17.88 7.11 6.68
N LEU A 78 -18.37 6.07 5.98
CA LEU A 78 -19.12 6.24 4.74
C LEU A 78 -20.42 7.03 4.94
N GLU A 79 -21.15 6.78 6.02
CA GLU A 79 -22.37 7.53 6.34
C GLU A 79 -22.06 9.00 6.61
N HIS A 80 -21.01 9.30 7.36
CA HIS A 80 -20.58 10.67 7.62
C HIS A 80 -20.14 11.38 6.33
N ALA A 81 -19.50 10.64 5.41
CA ALA A 81 -19.00 11.18 4.14
C ALA A 81 -20.10 11.80 3.27
N LYS A 82 -21.36 11.37 3.39
CA LYS A 82 -22.50 11.97 2.67
C LYS A 82 -22.68 13.45 3.00
N SER A 83 -22.29 13.86 4.21
CA SER A 83 -22.41 15.26 4.66
C SER A 83 -21.23 16.15 4.23
N VAL A 84 -20.20 15.58 3.58
CA VAL A 84 -18.99 16.31 3.17
C VAL A 84 -19.31 17.23 1.99
N LYS A 85 -19.09 18.53 2.21
CA LYS A 85 -19.27 19.56 1.20
C LYS A 85 -18.01 19.74 0.37
N VAL A 86 -18.21 20.12 -0.87
CA VAL A 86 -17.14 20.50 -1.80
C VAL A 86 -17.27 21.98 -2.12
N GLU A 87 -16.19 22.71 -1.99
CA GLU A 87 -16.08 24.09 -2.43
C GLU A 87 -15.22 24.15 -3.69
N SER A 88 -15.75 24.79 -4.74
CA SER A 88 -14.98 25.07 -5.95
C SER A 88 -14.41 26.48 -5.89
N GLN A 89 -13.12 26.61 -6.22
CA GLN A 89 -12.45 27.88 -6.43
C GLN A 89 -11.81 27.92 -7.81
N ALA A 90 -12.13 28.95 -8.58
CA ALA A 90 -11.53 29.17 -9.90
C ALA A 90 -10.33 30.10 -9.79
N PHE A 91 -9.19 29.66 -10.33
CA PHE A 91 -7.95 30.42 -10.48
C PHE A 91 -7.64 30.56 -11.97
N GLY A 92 -8.29 31.53 -12.62
CA GLY A 92 -8.17 31.73 -14.06
C GLY A 92 -8.78 30.56 -14.83
N MET A 93 -7.95 29.78 -15.52
CA MET A 93 -8.38 28.57 -16.26
C MET A 93 -8.37 27.29 -15.41
N LEU A 94 -7.86 27.34 -14.18
CA LEU A 94 -7.82 26.20 -13.26
C LEU A 94 -9.03 26.24 -12.33
N GLU A 95 -9.77 25.14 -12.24
CA GLU A 95 -10.75 24.94 -11.17
C GLU A 95 -10.16 23.99 -10.13
N VAL A 96 -10.20 24.41 -8.87
CA VAL A 96 -9.77 23.61 -7.72
C VAL A 96 -11.00 23.27 -6.90
N GLN A 97 -11.22 21.98 -6.66
CA GLN A 97 -12.27 21.48 -5.79
C GLN A 97 -11.66 21.05 -4.46
N ILE A 98 -12.20 21.57 -3.36
CA ILE A 98 -11.73 21.32 -2.00
C ILE A 98 -12.83 20.64 -1.22
N GLU A 99 -12.53 19.46 -0.69
CA GLU A 99 -13.45 18.73 0.17
C GLU A 99 -13.23 19.14 1.62
N GLN A 100 -14.32 19.46 2.33
CA GLN A 100 -14.28 19.80 3.75
C GLN A 100 -14.19 18.52 4.59
N THR A 101 -13.05 17.83 4.49
CA THR A 101 -12.74 16.63 5.27
C THR A 101 -11.26 16.60 5.64
N ASP A 102 -10.96 16.18 6.87
CA ASP A 102 -9.57 15.96 7.30
C ASP A 102 -8.96 14.72 6.63
N TYR A 103 -9.81 13.76 6.26
CA TYR A 103 -9.40 12.43 5.80
C TYR A 103 -10.22 12.01 4.57
N PRO A 104 -9.64 12.07 3.36
CA PRO A 104 -10.29 11.54 2.17
C PRO A 104 -10.48 10.03 2.27
N ILE A 105 -11.37 9.47 1.45
CA ILE A 105 -11.70 8.04 1.46
C ILE A 105 -11.21 7.40 0.17
N CYS A 106 -10.43 6.33 0.32
CA CYS A 106 -10.09 5.42 -0.78
C CYS A 106 -10.69 4.04 -0.53
N VAL A 107 -11.06 3.38 -1.62
CA VAL A 107 -11.71 2.06 -1.62
C VAL A 107 -10.75 1.03 -2.21
N TYR A 108 -10.75 -0.16 -1.62
CA TYR A 108 -9.89 -1.28 -1.97
C TYR A 108 -10.73 -2.53 -2.17
N PRO A 109 -10.27 -3.49 -3.01
CA PRO A 109 -10.77 -4.84 -2.94
C PRO A 109 -10.39 -5.46 -1.59
N THR A 110 -11.23 -6.33 -1.03
CA THR A 110 -10.80 -7.15 0.11
C THR A 110 -9.71 -8.14 -0.32
N ARG A 111 -8.98 -8.68 0.66
CA ARG A 111 -7.98 -9.73 0.39
C ARG A 111 -8.56 -10.94 -0.33
N ARG A 112 -9.84 -11.27 -0.07
CA ARG A 112 -10.55 -12.37 -0.74
C ARG A 112 -10.70 -12.06 -2.23
N LEU A 113 -11.31 -10.91 -2.55
CA LEU A 113 -11.52 -10.49 -3.94
C LEU A 113 -10.19 -10.33 -4.70
N ALA A 114 -9.20 -9.69 -4.08
CA ALA A 114 -7.89 -9.47 -4.72
C ALA A 114 -7.14 -10.76 -5.05
N LYS A 115 -7.39 -11.86 -4.33
CA LYS A 115 -6.78 -13.17 -4.60
C LYS A 115 -7.57 -13.98 -5.64
N GLU A 116 -8.89 -13.87 -5.63
CA GLU A 116 -9.77 -14.60 -6.55
C GLU A 116 -9.75 -14.01 -7.97
N SER A 117 -9.55 -12.70 -8.09
CA SER A 117 -9.82 -11.98 -9.34
C SER A 117 -8.59 -11.63 -10.17
N ARG A 118 -7.39 -12.11 -9.81
CA ARG A 118 -6.17 -11.90 -10.63
C ARG A 118 -5.16 -13.03 -10.49
N ASP A 119 -4.39 -13.23 -11.54
CA ASP A 119 -3.30 -14.19 -11.56
C ASP A 119 -2.09 -13.67 -10.78
N LEU A 120 -1.80 -14.28 -9.63
CA LEU A 120 -0.65 -13.92 -8.80
C LEU A 120 0.68 -14.50 -9.34
N THR A 121 0.62 -15.46 -10.26
CA THR A 121 1.83 -16.13 -10.77
C THR A 121 2.69 -15.20 -11.64
N VAL A 122 2.10 -14.12 -12.16
CA VAL A 122 2.81 -13.06 -12.90
C VAL A 122 3.93 -12.38 -12.08
N PHE A 123 3.83 -12.43 -10.75
CA PHE A 123 4.85 -11.87 -9.84
C PHE A 123 5.98 -12.87 -9.51
N GLY A 124 5.93 -14.09 -10.04
CA GLY A 124 6.97 -15.10 -9.86
C GLY A 124 7.31 -15.35 -8.39
N ASN A 125 8.57 -15.16 -8.02
CA ASN A 125 9.08 -15.39 -6.66
C ASN A 125 9.05 -14.13 -5.77
N ALA A 126 8.48 -13.01 -6.22
CA ALA A 126 8.42 -11.76 -5.47
C ALA A 126 7.40 -11.85 -4.31
N LYS A 127 7.79 -12.54 -3.23
CA LYS A 127 6.94 -12.92 -2.09
C LYS A 127 6.20 -11.74 -1.44
N TYR A 128 6.85 -10.59 -1.30
CA TYR A 128 6.28 -9.42 -0.66
C TYR A 128 5.42 -8.62 -1.63
N THR A 129 5.79 -8.57 -2.91
CA THR A 129 4.90 -8.07 -3.97
C THR A 129 3.61 -8.88 -4.00
N ILE A 130 3.66 -10.22 -4.01
CA ILE A 130 2.46 -11.08 -4.00
C ILE A 130 1.55 -10.76 -2.80
N GLN A 131 2.11 -10.49 -1.62
CA GLN A 131 1.35 -10.11 -0.43
C GLN A 131 0.65 -8.75 -0.59
N LEU A 132 1.38 -7.69 -0.97
CA LEU A 132 0.79 -6.37 -1.21
C LEU A 132 -0.35 -6.45 -2.23
N ALA A 133 -0.06 -7.19 -3.29
CA ALA A 133 -0.92 -7.36 -4.41
C ALA A 133 -2.16 -8.23 -4.02
N SER A 134 -2.08 -9.02 -2.96
CA SER A 134 -3.23 -9.68 -2.32
C SER A 134 -4.01 -8.77 -1.35
N ALA A 135 -3.85 -7.44 -1.46
CA ALA A 135 -4.42 -6.42 -0.58
C ALA A 135 -4.02 -6.55 0.90
N GLU A 136 -2.78 -6.97 1.17
CA GLU A 136 -2.22 -6.91 2.52
C GLU A 136 -1.90 -5.46 2.95
N PRO A 137 -2.05 -5.12 4.25
CA PRO A 137 -1.70 -3.82 4.78
C PRO A 137 -0.23 -3.49 4.52
N GLN A 138 -0.01 -2.36 3.86
CA GLN A 138 1.29 -1.95 3.35
C GLN A 138 2.26 -1.55 4.49
N LEU A 139 1.73 -1.09 5.63
CA LEU A 139 2.51 -0.74 6.82
C LEU A 139 2.66 -1.91 7.80
N ALA A 140 2.22 -3.11 7.44
CA ALA A 140 2.45 -4.29 8.28
C ALA A 140 3.94 -4.61 8.34
N PHE A 141 4.46 -4.86 9.53
CA PHE A 141 5.84 -5.29 9.72
C PHE A 141 6.04 -6.73 9.25
N ARG A 142 7.24 -7.00 8.74
CA ARG A 142 7.83 -8.33 8.56
C ARG A 142 9.10 -8.39 9.39
N PHE A 143 9.29 -9.52 10.06
CA PHE A 143 10.37 -9.74 10.99
C PHE A 143 11.36 -10.72 10.40
N PHE A 144 12.64 -10.48 10.69
CA PHE A 144 13.77 -11.21 10.11
C PHE A 144 14.86 -11.39 11.17
N GLU A 145 15.69 -12.41 10.98
CA GLU A 145 16.96 -12.54 11.69
C GLU A 145 17.88 -11.36 11.34
N THR A 146 18.76 -10.98 12.28
CA THR A 146 19.68 -9.85 12.07
C THR A 146 20.63 -10.06 10.89
N ASP A 147 20.91 -11.32 10.57
CA ASP A 147 21.82 -11.75 9.50
C ASP A 147 21.38 -11.25 8.12
N VAL A 148 20.10 -10.94 7.94
CA VAL A 148 19.58 -10.37 6.69
C VAL A 148 20.28 -9.06 6.31
N LEU A 149 20.77 -8.31 7.30
CA LEU A 149 21.46 -7.04 7.10
C LEU A 149 22.94 -7.21 6.71
N GLU A 150 23.56 -8.35 7.01
CA GLU A 150 25.01 -8.53 6.87
C GLU A 150 25.49 -8.34 5.43
N ARG A 151 24.73 -8.84 4.45
CA ARG A 151 25.07 -8.66 3.03
C ARG A 151 25.17 -7.19 2.64
N TYR A 152 24.34 -6.34 3.23
CA TYR A 152 24.29 -4.92 2.92
C TYR A 152 25.32 -4.12 3.72
N SER A 153 25.57 -4.48 4.98
CA SER A 153 26.58 -3.80 5.80
C SER A 153 28.01 -4.11 5.34
N ASN A 154 28.24 -5.30 4.77
CA ASN A 154 29.57 -5.75 4.36
C ASN A 154 29.93 -5.42 2.91
N ASP A 155 28.96 -5.07 2.06
CA ASP A 155 29.20 -4.72 0.66
C ASP A 155 29.34 -3.19 0.51
N PRO A 156 30.53 -2.67 0.16
CA PRO A 156 30.81 -1.23 0.13
C PRO A 156 30.02 -0.47 -0.93
N ARG A 157 29.34 -1.16 -1.85
CA ARG A 157 28.50 -0.57 -2.90
C ARG A 157 27.12 -0.14 -2.38
N PHE A 158 26.73 -0.61 -1.19
CA PHE A 158 25.55 -0.10 -0.49
C PHE A 158 25.95 1.03 0.46
N ASP A 159 25.02 1.96 0.64
CA ASP A 159 25.01 2.89 1.74
C ASP A 159 24.09 2.33 2.82
N PHE A 160 24.71 1.89 3.91
CA PHE A 160 24.06 1.27 5.06
C PHE A 160 24.14 2.25 6.23
N GLU A 161 23.04 2.93 6.50
CA GLU A 161 22.93 3.79 7.69
C GLU A 161 22.29 3.01 8.83
N PHE A 162 22.90 3.04 10.00
CA PHE A 162 22.34 2.47 11.21
C PHE A 162 22.56 3.39 12.41
N ARG A 163 21.47 3.75 13.08
CA ARG A 163 21.44 4.65 14.25
C ARG A 163 20.70 3.94 15.39
N ASP A 164 21.47 3.27 16.24
CA ASP A 164 21.10 2.53 17.46
C ASP A 164 19.99 1.48 17.33
N PHE A 165 18.80 1.87 16.88
CA PHE A 165 17.60 1.03 16.79
C PHE A 165 16.93 1.06 15.42
N SER A 166 17.38 1.91 14.50
CA SER A 166 16.80 2.00 13.16
C SER A 166 17.86 2.32 12.11
N GLY A 167 17.60 1.95 10.87
CA GLY A 167 18.50 2.20 9.76
C GLY A 167 17.80 2.24 8.42
N SER A 168 18.59 2.47 7.38
CA SER A 168 18.16 2.46 5.98
C SER A 168 19.23 1.80 5.12
N ILE A 169 18.80 1.30 3.96
CA ILE A 169 19.68 0.66 2.98
C ILE A 169 19.40 1.30 1.63
N SER A 170 20.45 1.78 0.96
CA SER A 170 20.35 2.32 -0.40
C SER A 170 21.58 1.96 -1.22
N CYS A 171 21.49 2.07 -2.55
CA CYS A 171 22.66 1.92 -3.42
C CYS A 171 23.50 3.21 -3.45
N LYS A 172 24.82 3.08 -3.59
CA LYS A 172 25.70 4.22 -3.83
C LYS A 172 25.72 4.62 -5.29
N TYR A 173 25.95 5.91 -5.50
CA TYR A 173 26.09 6.54 -6.81
C TYR A 173 27.52 7.01 -6.99
N ASP A 174 28.01 6.99 -8.23
CA ASP A 174 29.30 7.57 -8.60
C ASP A 174 29.26 9.11 -8.60
N GLU A 175 30.41 9.75 -8.85
CA GLU A 175 30.52 11.22 -8.91
C GLU A 175 29.64 11.85 -10.01
N GLY A 176 29.25 11.08 -11.02
CA GLY A 176 28.35 11.47 -12.09
C GLY A 176 26.86 11.26 -11.77
N GLY A 177 26.54 10.73 -10.59
CA GLY A 177 25.17 10.41 -10.18
C GLY A 177 24.62 9.13 -10.81
N ASN A 178 25.46 8.25 -11.34
CA ASN A 178 25.02 6.94 -11.85
C ASN A 178 25.12 5.89 -10.74
N PRO A 179 24.13 4.99 -10.62
CA PRO A 179 24.19 3.90 -9.65
C PRO A 179 25.36 2.97 -9.96
N ILE A 180 26.12 2.60 -8.92
CA ILE A 180 27.28 1.70 -9.05
C ILE A 180 26.84 0.23 -9.23
N LEU A 181 25.59 -0.06 -8.89
CA LEU A 181 24.98 -1.39 -8.96
C LEU A 181 24.08 -1.52 -10.19
N ARG A 182 23.88 -2.78 -10.62
CA ARG A 182 22.90 -3.12 -11.66
C ARG A 182 21.49 -2.77 -11.20
N ASP A 183 20.58 -2.55 -12.12
CA ASP A 183 19.19 -2.13 -11.83
C ASP A 183 18.49 -3.06 -10.84
N GLU A 184 18.74 -4.38 -10.91
CA GLU A 184 18.12 -5.34 -9.97
C GLU A 184 18.65 -5.23 -8.54
N ASP A 185 19.86 -4.70 -8.36
CA ASP A 185 20.54 -4.52 -7.08
C ASP A 185 20.40 -3.07 -6.54
N GLN A 186 19.78 -2.16 -7.30
CA GLN A 186 19.47 -0.78 -6.89
C GLN A 186 18.27 -0.75 -5.93
N ILE A 187 18.46 -1.32 -4.75
CA ILE A 187 17.41 -1.37 -3.74
C ILE A 187 17.35 -0.11 -2.88
N PHE A 188 16.16 0.11 -2.32
CA PHE A 188 15.93 1.12 -1.31
C PHE A 188 15.02 0.59 -0.20
N VAL A 189 15.61 0.26 0.95
CA VAL A 189 14.87 0.00 2.19
C VAL A 189 14.85 1.30 2.97
N LYS A 190 13.72 2.02 2.89
CA LYS A 190 13.57 3.35 3.47
C LYS A 190 13.80 3.34 4.98
N SER A 191 13.27 2.33 5.66
CA SER A 191 13.49 2.15 7.09
C SER A 191 13.39 0.69 7.49
N PHE A 192 14.34 0.24 8.30
CA PHE A 192 14.22 -0.94 9.13
C PHE A 192 14.44 -0.56 10.60
N GLY A 193 13.85 -1.34 11.51
CA GLY A 193 14.02 -1.19 12.95
C GLY A 193 14.54 -2.47 13.59
N LEU A 194 15.14 -2.35 14.78
CA LEU A 194 15.43 -3.49 15.64
C LEU A 194 14.33 -3.65 16.69
N GLY A 195 13.97 -4.90 16.95
CA GLY A 195 13.05 -5.31 18.00
C GLY A 195 13.55 -6.55 18.72
N PHE A 196 12.71 -7.04 19.63
CA PHE A 196 12.91 -8.30 20.32
C PHE A 196 11.66 -9.15 20.16
N ASP A 197 11.84 -10.44 19.95
CA ASP A 197 10.75 -11.41 19.98
C ASP A 197 10.37 -11.80 21.42
N SER A 198 9.49 -12.78 21.58
CA SER A 198 9.08 -13.29 22.90
C SER A 198 10.18 -13.99 23.68
N GLU A 199 11.23 -14.46 23.01
CA GLU A 199 12.39 -15.13 23.61
C GLU A 199 13.55 -14.15 23.90
N SER A 200 13.34 -12.84 23.65
CA SER A 200 14.36 -11.79 23.74
C SER A 200 15.48 -11.91 22.71
N SER A 201 15.25 -12.65 21.62
CA SER A 201 16.13 -12.65 20.44
C SER A 201 15.92 -11.37 19.65
N ARG A 202 17.00 -10.83 19.08
CA ARG A 202 16.95 -9.60 18.28
C ARG A 202 16.35 -9.90 16.92
N VAL A 203 15.39 -9.09 16.50
CA VAL A 203 14.78 -9.20 15.18
C VAL A 203 14.85 -7.88 14.43
N VAL A 204 14.93 -7.95 13.11
CA VAL A 204 14.83 -6.80 12.21
C VAL A 204 13.38 -6.68 11.75
N ALA A 205 12.78 -5.52 11.91
CA ALA A 205 11.42 -5.21 11.47
C ALA A 205 11.45 -4.27 10.25
N VAL A 206 10.80 -4.66 9.16
CA VAL A 206 10.70 -3.88 7.92
C VAL A 206 9.24 -3.78 7.48
N LEU A 207 8.83 -2.65 6.91
CA LEU A 207 7.49 -2.48 6.36
C LEU A 207 7.31 -3.31 5.08
N LEU A 208 6.14 -3.95 4.93
CA LEU A 208 5.81 -4.75 3.75
C LEU A 208 5.96 -3.96 2.45
N ARG A 209 5.55 -2.68 2.44
CA ARG A 209 5.69 -1.81 1.25
C ARG A 209 7.13 -1.66 0.80
N ASP A 210 8.06 -1.49 1.73
CA ASP A 210 9.47 -1.30 1.40
C ASP A 210 10.07 -2.60 0.83
N LEU A 211 9.70 -3.75 1.40
CA LEU A 211 10.09 -5.06 0.88
C LEU A 211 9.51 -5.34 -0.51
N GLY A 212 8.26 -4.94 -0.77
CA GLY A 212 7.61 -5.15 -2.06
C GLY A 212 8.16 -4.32 -3.21
N LYS A 213 8.99 -3.30 -2.91
CA LYS A 213 9.72 -2.48 -3.89
C LYS A 213 11.09 -3.05 -4.26
N LEU A 214 11.56 -4.07 -3.54
CA LEU A 214 12.80 -4.75 -3.86
C LEU A 214 12.61 -5.59 -5.13
N SER A 215 13.70 -5.84 -5.87
CA SER A 215 13.71 -6.84 -6.94
C SER A 215 13.33 -8.21 -6.39
N TRP A 216 12.85 -9.10 -7.26
CA TRP A 216 12.40 -10.42 -6.84
C TRP A 216 13.54 -11.22 -6.19
N GLU A 217 14.78 -11.06 -6.65
CA GLU A 217 15.98 -11.67 -6.09
C GLU A 217 16.20 -11.24 -4.64
N HIS A 218 16.07 -9.93 -4.37
CA HIS A 218 16.19 -9.41 -3.02
C HIS A 218 15.02 -9.85 -2.14
N GLN A 219 13.78 -9.88 -2.66
CA GLN A 219 12.65 -10.40 -1.89
C GLN A 219 12.85 -11.87 -1.49
N VAL A 220 13.40 -12.70 -2.38
CA VAL A 220 13.75 -14.09 -2.06
C VAL A 220 14.79 -14.15 -0.95
N TYR A 221 15.88 -13.39 -1.07
CA TYR A 221 16.94 -13.32 -0.04
C TYR A 221 16.38 -12.94 1.35
N TRP A 222 15.55 -11.90 1.42
CA TRP A 222 14.89 -11.51 2.67
C TRP A 222 13.99 -12.63 3.19
N SER A 223 13.31 -13.36 2.30
CA SER A 223 12.36 -14.40 2.70
C SER A 223 12.98 -15.71 3.20
N ASP A 224 14.26 -15.95 2.92
CA ASP A 224 15.01 -17.12 3.37
C ASP A 224 15.50 -16.98 4.82
N LEU A 225 15.52 -15.74 5.35
CA LEU A 225 16.01 -15.39 6.69
C LEU A 225 14.88 -14.98 7.63
N LEU A 226 13.80 -15.78 7.61
CA LEU A 226 12.70 -15.63 8.56
C LEU A 226 13.09 -16.26 9.92
N PRO A 227 12.68 -15.63 11.05
CA PRO A 227 12.87 -16.19 12.38
C PRO A 227 12.06 -17.48 12.60
#